data_AF-A0A0B0SCA7-F1
#
_entry.id   AF-A0A0B0SCA7-F1
#
_cell.length_a   1.000
_cell.length_b   1.000
_cell.length_c   1.000
_cell.angle_alpha   90.00
_cell.angle_beta   90.00
_cell.angle_gamma   90.00
#
_symmetry.space_group_name_H-M   'P 1'
#
loop_
_entity.id
_entity.type
_entity.pdbx_description
1 polymer ?
#
loop_
_entity_poly.entity_id
_entity_poly.type
_entity_poly.pdbx_seq_one_letter_code
_entity_poly.pdbx_strand_id
1 'polypeptide(L)'
;MKGKWLLVGLSGVLALLVSGCSNFFAGGVIFGGPTVLVSRENFSFSTETDQNDNTTYTYRYDIVLYALPGSGAGSVVLLDAQDNPLDAPFLIPQACPPSSADPCGPYTRTYEKKAATPLSPVQAVKYRTTSANGQSKVVPLPAPIALY
;
A
#
# COMPACT_ATOMS: atom_id res chain seq x y z
N MET A 1 -45.16 42.23 15.32
CA MET A 1 -44.47 42.69 14.09
C MET A 1 -42.97 42.47 14.25
N LYS A 2 -42.37 41.68 13.32
CA LYS A 2 -40.98 41.70 12.79
C LYS A 2 -39.82 41.73 13.81
N GLY A 3 -39.10 40.63 14.02
CA GLY A 3 -37.87 40.24 13.28
C GLY A 3 -36.78 39.89 14.32
N LYS A 4 -35.72 39.11 14.13
CA LYS A 4 -35.02 38.57 12.96
C LYS A 4 -34.05 37.50 13.52
N TRP A 5 -33.93 36.33 12.87
CA TRP A 5 -32.91 35.32 13.15
C TRP A 5 -31.58 35.69 12.44
N LEU A 6 -30.41 35.48 13.06
CA LEU A 6 -29.10 35.27 12.39
C LEU A 6 -28.08 34.80 13.45
N LEU A 7 -27.72 33.51 13.48
CA LEU A 7 -26.50 32.93 12.85
C LEU A 7 -25.19 33.28 13.60
N VAL A 8 -24.81 32.45 14.57
CA VAL A 8 -23.41 32.26 14.99
C VAL A 8 -23.17 30.75 15.16
N GLY A 9 -23.23 30.04 14.03
CA GLY A 9 -22.61 28.73 13.87
C GLY A 9 -21.42 28.88 12.92
N LEU A 10 -20.49 27.92 12.98
CA LEU A 10 -19.52 27.66 11.91
C LEU A 10 -18.18 28.44 11.92
N SER A 11 -17.48 28.56 13.05
CA SER A 11 -16.04 28.92 13.01
C SER A 11 -15.12 28.06 13.89
N GLY A 12 -15.64 27.19 14.75
CA GLY A 12 -14.80 26.32 15.58
C GLY A 12 -14.47 24.94 14.98
N VAL A 13 -15.28 24.45 14.02
CA VAL A 13 -15.21 23.04 13.56
C VAL A 13 -14.30 22.87 12.33
N LEU A 14 -13.93 23.95 11.64
CA LEU A 14 -13.13 23.86 10.41
C LEU A 14 -11.63 23.65 10.65
N ALA A 15 -11.12 23.93 11.86
CA ALA A 15 -9.70 23.78 12.17
C ALA A 15 -9.26 22.31 12.42
N LEU A 16 -10.20 21.41 12.73
CA LEU A 16 -9.91 20.00 13.03
C LEU A 16 -9.89 19.09 11.79
N LEU A 17 -10.31 19.57 10.62
CA LEU A 17 -10.36 18.76 9.39
C LEU A 17 -9.10 18.89 8.52
N VAL A 18 -8.16 19.77 8.86
CA VAL A 18 -6.96 20.02 8.02
C VAL A 18 -5.75 19.18 8.45
N SER A 19 -5.78 18.53 9.62
CA SER A 19 -4.67 17.69 10.10
C SER A 19 -4.60 16.29 9.44
N GLY A 20 -5.53 15.96 8.53
CA GLY A 20 -5.57 14.66 7.85
C GLY A 20 -4.68 14.55 6.60
N CYS A 21 -4.27 15.66 5.99
CA CYS A 21 -3.47 15.65 4.75
C CYS A 21 -1.95 15.71 4.99
N SER A 22 -1.53 16.02 6.22
CA SER A 22 -0.11 16.25 6.58
C SER A 22 0.76 14.98 6.53
N ASN A 23 0.16 13.79 6.62
CA ASN A 23 0.93 12.54 6.57
C ASN A 23 1.45 12.20 5.17
N PHE A 24 0.90 12.82 4.11
CA PHE A 24 1.42 12.62 2.75
C PHE A 24 2.81 13.25 2.55
N PHE A 25 3.15 14.24 3.37
CA PHE A 25 4.40 15.01 3.30
C PHE A 25 5.36 14.74 4.46
N ALA A 26 4.97 13.92 5.45
CA ALA A 26 5.86 13.44 6.49
C ALA A 26 7.06 12.72 5.83
N GLY A 27 8.28 13.16 6.14
CA GLY A 27 9.53 12.60 5.59
C GLY A 27 10.07 13.25 4.30
N GLY A 28 9.50 14.38 3.86
CA GLY A 28 9.97 15.12 2.68
C GLY A 28 9.14 14.87 1.42
N VAL A 29 9.23 15.78 0.45
CA VAL A 29 8.64 15.63 -0.89
C VAL A 29 9.68 14.99 -1.80
N ILE A 30 9.40 13.79 -2.31
CA ILE A 30 10.06 13.31 -3.52
C ILE A 30 9.17 13.67 -4.70
N PHE A 31 9.76 14.20 -5.76
CA PHE A 31 9.05 14.49 -7.00
C PHE A 31 9.27 13.36 -7.99
N GLY A 32 8.18 12.87 -8.59
CA GLY A 32 8.23 11.88 -9.67
C GLY A 32 8.41 10.43 -9.22
N GLY A 33 8.26 10.11 -7.93
CA GLY A 33 8.19 8.73 -7.45
C GLY A 33 6.79 8.13 -7.64
N PRO A 34 6.66 6.79 -7.74
CA PRO A 34 5.36 6.14 -7.69
C PRO A 34 4.68 6.33 -6.34
N THR A 35 3.39 6.58 -6.38
CA THR A 35 2.50 6.59 -5.23
C THR A 35 1.43 5.55 -5.51
N VAL A 36 1.34 4.52 -4.66
CA VAL A 36 0.54 3.34 -4.96
C VAL A 36 -0.46 3.02 -3.86
N LEU A 37 -1.59 2.44 -4.26
CA LEU A 37 -2.43 1.60 -3.41
C LEU A 37 -1.90 0.18 -3.48
N VAL A 38 -1.79 -0.48 -2.34
CA VAL A 38 -1.30 -1.87 -2.23
C VAL A 38 -2.39 -2.71 -1.60
N SER A 39 -2.71 -3.86 -2.21
CA SER A 39 -3.63 -4.85 -1.67
C SER A 39 -3.04 -6.25 -1.77
N ARG A 40 -3.48 -7.15 -0.88
CA ARG A 40 -3.33 -8.59 -1.04
C ARG A 40 -4.66 -9.16 -1.49
N GLU A 41 -4.64 -9.85 -2.61
CA GLU A 41 -5.83 -10.40 -3.26
C GLU A 41 -5.67 -11.91 -3.43
N ASN A 42 -6.79 -12.60 -3.72
CA ASN A 42 -6.82 -14.03 -4.04
C ASN A 42 -6.12 -14.93 -3.02
N PHE A 43 -6.16 -14.57 -1.73
CA PHE A 43 -5.53 -15.38 -0.69
C PHE A 43 -6.24 -16.73 -0.56
N SER A 44 -5.47 -17.80 -0.68
CA SER A 44 -5.88 -19.16 -0.37
C SER A 44 -4.85 -19.85 0.50
N PHE A 45 -5.37 -20.70 1.39
CA PHE A 45 -4.60 -21.54 2.27
C PHE A 45 -5.14 -22.97 2.14
N SER A 46 -4.27 -23.91 1.85
CA SER A 46 -4.60 -25.32 1.78
C SER A 46 -3.60 -26.16 2.58
N THR A 47 -4.08 -27.31 3.02
CA THR A 47 -3.27 -28.27 3.77
C THR A 47 -3.44 -29.62 3.13
N GLU A 48 -2.33 -30.31 2.89
CA GLU A 48 -2.31 -31.64 2.29
C GLU A 48 -1.44 -32.55 3.15
N THR A 49 -1.96 -33.70 3.57
CA THR A 49 -1.19 -34.71 4.30
C THR A 49 -0.99 -35.90 3.37
N ASP A 50 0.27 -36.29 3.17
CA ASP A 50 0.60 -37.45 2.35
C ASP A 50 0.33 -38.78 3.07
N GLN A 51 0.57 -39.91 2.39
CA GLN A 51 0.41 -41.26 2.95
C GLN A 51 1.44 -41.60 4.04
N ASN A 52 2.43 -40.74 4.27
CA ASN A 52 3.50 -40.89 5.27
C ASN A 52 3.30 -39.92 6.46
N ASP A 53 2.10 -39.37 6.63
CA ASP A 53 1.75 -38.36 7.64
C ASP A 53 2.54 -37.04 7.55
N ASN A 54 3.15 -36.73 6.38
CA ASN A 54 3.77 -35.43 6.17
C ASN A 54 2.74 -34.40 5.74
N THR A 55 2.50 -33.41 6.59
CA THR A 55 1.61 -32.29 6.29
C THR A 55 2.36 -31.17 5.57
N THR A 56 1.85 -30.77 4.41
CA THR A 56 2.29 -29.61 3.65
C THR A 56 1.24 -28.50 3.73
N TYR A 57 1.68 -27.32 4.15
CA TYR A 57 0.89 -26.10 4.21
C TYR A 57 1.20 -25.26 2.97
N THR A 58 0.19 -24.96 2.15
CA THR A 58 0.35 -24.13 0.94
C THR A 58 -0.38 -22.81 1.13
N TYR A 59 0.34 -21.72 0.92
CA TYR A 59 -0.17 -20.35 0.95
C TYR A 59 -0.04 -19.76 -0.44
N ARG A 60 -1.12 -19.23 -0.99
CA ARG A 60 -1.13 -18.58 -2.30
C ARG A 60 -1.86 -17.26 -2.23
N TYR A 61 -1.32 -16.22 -2.86
CA TYR A 61 -1.94 -14.90 -2.91
C TYR A 61 -1.31 -14.04 -3.99
N ASP A 62 -1.98 -12.96 -4.35
CA ASP A 62 -1.46 -11.93 -5.22
C ASP A 62 -1.20 -10.66 -4.40
N ILE A 63 -0.06 -10.02 -4.63
CA ILE A 63 0.16 -8.63 -4.23
C ILE A 63 -0.15 -7.76 -5.45
N VAL A 64 -1.08 -6.83 -5.29
CA VAL A 64 -1.55 -5.95 -6.36
C VAL A 64 -1.26 -4.50 -5.99
N LEU A 65 -0.59 -3.80 -6.91
CA LEU A 65 -0.31 -2.38 -6.79
C LEU A 65 -1.06 -1.60 -7.86
N TYR A 66 -1.64 -0.47 -7.47
CA TYR A 66 -2.23 0.50 -8.39
C TYR A 66 -1.58 1.86 -8.18
N ALA A 67 -0.99 2.42 -9.23
CA ALA A 67 -0.40 3.75 -9.20
C ALA A 67 -1.50 4.82 -9.26
N LEU A 68 -1.51 5.76 -8.31
CA LEU A 68 -2.53 6.80 -8.23
C LEU A 68 -2.37 7.82 -9.38
N PRO A 69 -3.47 8.43 -9.88
CA PRO A 69 -3.38 9.50 -10.87
C PRO A 69 -2.43 10.62 -10.42
N GLY A 70 -1.55 11.06 -11.33
CA GLY A 70 -0.49 12.05 -11.06
C GLY A 70 0.78 11.49 -10.44
N SER A 71 0.86 10.19 -10.14
CA SER A 71 2.09 9.56 -9.64
C SER A 71 3.15 9.33 -10.72
N GLY A 72 4.42 9.30 -10.34
CA GLY A 72 5.53 9.13 -11.26
C GLY A 72 5.92 7.67 -11.52
N ALA A 73 6.94 7.49 -12.37
CA ALA A 73 7.55 6.18 -12.67
C ALA A 73 8.71 5.87 -11.70
N GLY A 74 8.99 4.59 -11.49
CA GLY A 74 10.06 4.16 -10.59
C GLY A 74 9.81 2.77 -10.02
N SER A 75 10.21 2.54 -8.77
CA SER A 75 10.04 1.27 -8.09
C SER A 75 9.42 1.39 -6.71
N VAL A 76 8.68 0.37 -6.28
CA VAL A 76 8.09 0.27 -4.95
C VAL A 76 8.55 -1.01 -4.25
N VAL A 77 8.99 -0.91 -2.99
CA VAL A 77 9.39 -2.05 -2.15
C VAL A 77 8.53 -2.07 -0.90
N LEU A 78 7.87 -3.19 -0.59
CA LEU A 78 7.13 -3.33 0.66
C LEU A 78 8.08 -3.57 1.84
N LEU A 79 7.81 -2.92 2.96
CA LEU A 79 8.64 -2.96 4.16
C LEU A 79 7.83 -3.39 5.40
N ASP A 80 8.50 -4.11 6.30
CA ASP A 80 8.00 -4.36 7.66
C ASP A 80 8.14 -3.13 8.56
N ALA A 81 7.78 -3.26 9.85
CA ALA A 81 7.88 -2.18 10.82
C ALA A 81 9.33 -1.71 11.07
N GLN A 82 10.31 -2.58 10.85
CA GLN A 82 11.74 -2.36 11.06
C GLN A 82 12.47 -1.86 9.80
N ASP A 83 11.74 -1.48 8.74
CA ASP A 83 12.28 -1.03 7.45
C ASP A 83 13.00 -2.12 6.63
N ASN A 84 12.79 -3.40 6.96
CA ASN A 84 13.33 -4.49 6.16
C ASN A 84 12.48 -4.69 4.90
N PRO A 85 13.11 -4.89 3.73
CA PRO A 85 12.39 -5.24 2.52
C PRO A 85 11.79 -6.64 2.65
N LEU A 86 10.49 -6.75 2.39
CA LEU A 86 9.76 -8.02 2.42
C LEU A 86 9.81 -8.76 1.09
N ASP A 87 10.17 -8.04 0.03
CA ASP A 87 10.08 -8.53 -1.33
C ASP A 87 11.00 -7.74 -2.27
N ALA A 88 11.24 -8.27 -3.46
CA ALA A 88 11.87 -7.55 -4.55
C ALA A 88 11.02 -6.33 -4.98
N PRO A 89 11.64 -5.25 -5.50
CA PRO A 89 10.91 -4.09 -5.96
C PRO A 89 9.89 -4.41 -7.05
N PHE A 90 8.71 -3.79 -6.98
CA PHE A 90 7.75 -3.67 -8.06
C PHE A 90 8.18 -2.52 -8.97
N LEU A 91 8.24 -2.76 -10.27
CA LEU A 91 8.54 -1.72 -11.25
C LEU A 91 7.25 -1.05 -11.73
N ILE A 92 7.21 0.27 -11.66
CA ILE A 92 6.15 1.13 -12.21
C ILE A 92 6.77 1.86 -13.41
N PRO A 93 6.61 1.31 -14.63
CA PRO A 93 7.42 1.70 -15.79
C PRO A 93 7.08 3.09 -16.33
N GLN A 94 5.87 3.57 -16.07
CA GLN A 94 5.37 4.85 -16.58
C GLN A 94 4.62 5.60 -15.49
N ALA A 95 4.67 6.93 -15.56
CA ALA A 95 3.88 7.79 -14.69
C ALA A 95 2.38 7.59 -14.98
N CYS A 96 1.56 7.66 -13.94
CA CYS A 96 0.11 7.65 -14.11
C CYS A 96 -0.36 9.09 -14.40
N PRO A 97 -0.94 9.39 -15.57
CA PRO A 97 -1.33 10.76 -15.92
C PRO A 97 -2.30 11.35 -14.89
N PRO A 98 -2.20 12.65 -14.55
CA PRO A 98 -3.15 13.30 -13.65
C PRO A 98 -4.56 13.40 -14.26
N SER A 99 -4.68 13.27 -15.59
CA SER A 99 -5.96 13.21 -16.29
C SER A 99 -6.63 11.82 -16.24
N SER A 100 -5.97 10.81 -15.64
CA SER A 100 -6.56 9.48 -15.48
C SER A 100 -7.67 9.54 -14.44
N ALA A 101 -8.87 9.06 -14.79
CA ALA A 101 -9.96 8.93 -13.85
C ALA A 101 -9.71 7.80 -12.83
N ASP A 102 -9.08 6.72 -13.30
CA ASP A 102 -8.80 5.52 -12.51
C ASP A 102 -7.29 5.36 -12.22
N PRO A 103 -6.92 4.65 -11.14
CA PRO A 103 -5.53 4.27 -10.88
C PRO A 103 -4.94 3.41 -12.02
N CYS A 104 -3.67 3.64 -12.34
CA CYS A 104 -2.95 2.89 -13.36
C CYS A 104 -2.45 1.54 -12.82
N GLY A 105 -2.55 0.49 -13.63
CA GLY A 105 -2.20 -0.88 -13.25
C GLY A 105 -3.28 -1.86 -13.71
N PRO A 106 -3.41 -3.03 -13.06
CA PRO A 106 -2.67 -3.48 -11.88
C PRO A 106 -1.21 -3.86 -12.18
N TYR A 107 -0.35 -3.70 -11.18
CA TYR A 107 0.98 -4.32 -11.12
C TYR A 107 0.92 -5.47 -10.13
N THR A 108 0.73 -6.68 -10.67
CA THR A 108 0.46 -7.88 -9.87
C THR A 108 1.69 -8.78 -9.78
N ARG A 109 1.92 -9.36 -8.60
CA ARG A 109 2.86 -10.47 -8.41
C ARG A 109 2.21 -11.58 -7.60
N THR A 110 2.25 -12.79 -8.15
CA THR A 110 1.68 -13.98 -7.53
C THR A 110 2.72 -14.68 -6.65
N TYR A 111 2.28 -15.06 -5.46
CA TYR A 111 3.03 -15.82 -4.48
C TYR A 111 2.43 -17.19 -4.30
N GLU A 112 3.31 -18.20 -4.23
CA GLU A 112 2.97 -19.53 -3.77
C GLU A 112 4.10 -20.05 -2.89
N LYS A 113 3.79 -20.39 -1.64
CA LYS A 113 4.77 -20.88 -0.67
C LYS A 113 4.26 -22.14 -0.02
N LYS A 114 5.13 -23.15 0.04
CA LYS A 114 4.88 -24.43 0.71
C LYS A 114 5.79 -24.55 1.91
N ALA A 115 5.26 -25.06 3.01
CA ALA A 115 6.00 -25.27 4.25
C ALA A 115 5.55 -26.56 4.93
N ALA A 116 6.47 -27.20 5.66
CA ALA A 116 6.18 -28.38 6.48
C ALA A 116 5.55 -28.04 7.85
N THR A 117 5.56 -26.75 8.22
CA THR A 117 4.92 -26.24 9.43
C THR A 117 4.14 -24.96 9.10
N PRO A 118 3.09 -24.61 9.86
CA PRO A 118 2.34 -23.38 9.64
C PRO A 118 3.25 -22.15 9.72
N LEU A 119 3.15 -21.26 8.73
CA LEU A 119 3.91 -20.02 8.69
C LEU A 119 3.22 -18.94 9.53
N SER A 120 4.03 -18.14 10.24
CA SER A 120 3.57 -16.89 10.84
C SER A 120 3.60 -15.78 9.80
N PRO A 121 2.53 -14.96 9.68
CA PRO A 121 2.52 -13.88 8.71
C PRO A 121 3.51 -12.78 9.09
N VAL A 122 4.14 -12.18 8.08
CA VAL A 122 4.91 -10.95 8.22
C VAL A 122 4.06 -9.78 7.75
N GLN A 123 4.08 -8.67 8.49
CA GLN A 123 3.24 -7.51 8.21
C GLN A 123 3.99 -6.47 7.38
N ALA A 124 3.56 -6.25 6.14
CA ALA A 124 3.92 -5.06 5.40
C ALA A 124 3.14 -3.87 5.99
N VAL A 125 3.83 -2.86 6.49
CA VAL A 125 3.20 -1.69 7.13
C VAL A 125 3.54 -0.37 6.43
N LYS A 126 4.58 -0.38 5.58
CA LYS A 126 5.02 0.77 4.81
C LYS A 126 5.60 0.28 3.48
N TYR A 127 5.77 1.19 2.53
CA TYR A 127 6.51 0.93 1.32
C TYR A 127 7.56 2.01 1.08
N ARG A 128 8.69 1.62 0.50
CA ARG A 128 9.68 2.56 -0.05
C ARG A 128 9.40 2.73 -1.52
N THR A 129 9.19 3.97 -1.94
CA THR A 129 9.12 4.35 -3.34
C THR A 129 10.45 4.98 -3.74
N THR A 130 10.94 4.66 -4.93
CA THR A 130 12.16 5.22 -5.53
C THR A 130 11.84 5.71 -6.92
N SER A 131 12.06 6.99 -7.21
CA SER A 131 11.85 7.60 -8.52
C SER A 131 12.98 7.28 -9.50
N ALA A 132 12.75 7.55 -10.79
CA ALA A 132 13.74 7.35 -11.85
C ALA A 132 15.06 8.12 -11.66
N ASN A 133 15.05 9.24 -10.91
CA ASN A 133 16.24 10.02 -10.57
C ASN A 133 16.97 9.50 -9.31
N GLY A 134 16.54 8.38 -8.73
CA GLY A 134 17.17 7.74 -7.56
C GLY A 134 16.74 8.30 -6.19
N GLN A 135 15.85 9.31 -6.14
CA GLN A 135 15.29 9.76 -4.87
C GLN A 135 14.33 8.72 -4.30
N SER A 136 14.36 8.53 -2.97
CA SER A 136 13.48 7.55 -2.32
C SER A 136 12.76 8.13 -1.12
N LYS A 137 11.54 7.65 -0.88
CA LYS A 137 10.72 7.99 0.28
C LYS A 137 10.05 6.76 0.85
N VAL A 138 9.88 6.71 2.16
CA VAL A 138 9.07 5.69 2.84
C VAL A 138 7.70 6.27 3.13
N VAL A 139 6.65 5.52 2.79
CA VAL A 139 5.25 5.91 2.93
C VAL A 139 4.51 4.84 3.71
N PRO A 140 3.79 5.19 4.79
CA PRO A 140 2.99 4.22 5.54
C PRO A 140 1.83 3.70 4.69
N LEU A 141 1.51 2.42 4.83
CA LEU A 141 0.29 1.84 4.27
C LEU A 141 -0.91 2.26 5.13
N PRO A 142 -2.11 2.42 4.53
CA PRO A 142 -3.32 2.77 5.28
C PRO A 142 -3.74 1.66 6.27
N ALA A 143 -3.39 0.41 5.97
CA ALA A 143 -3.56 -0.73 6.85
C ALA A 143 -2.40 -1.73 6.65
N PRO A 144 -1.98 -2.45 7.70
CA PRO A 144 -1.02 -3.54 7.57
C PRO A 144 -1.52 -4.65 6.64
N ILE A 145 -0.63 -5.20 5.82
CA ILE A 145 -0.92 -6.32 4.91
C ILE A 145 -0.10 -7.52 5.35
N ALA A 146 -0.78 -8.61 5.71
CA ALA A 146 -0.14 -9.87 6.09
C ALA A 146 0.38 -10.61 4.85
N LEU A 147 1.63 -11.05 4.85
CA LEU A 147 2.30 -11.82 3.79
C LEU A 147 2.89 -13.11 4.37
N TYR A 148 3.07 -14.16 3.56
CA TYR A 148 3.49 -15.50 4.02
C TYR A 148 4.70 -16.04 3.27
#